data_AF-A0A930XCC1-F1
#
_entry.id   AF-A0A930XCC1-F1
#
_cell.length_a   1.000
_cell.length_b   1.000
_cell.length_c   1.000
_cell.angle_alpha   90.00
_cell.angle_beta   90.00
_cell.angle_gamma   90.00
#
_symmetry.space_group_name_H-M   'P 1'
#
loop_
_entity.id
_entity.type
_entity.pdbx_description
1 polymer ?
#
loop_
_entity_poly.entity_id
_entity_poly.type
_entity_poly.pdbx_seq_one_letter_code
_entity_poly.pdbx_strand_id
1 'polypeptide(L)'
;MIRKVKKIWQELPQEVIKEIDYINHKPRKLLFDHLPKCGGLSIIYYLKKNYPRRKTYAIKPIDSNFYAELFTKFSTHKRYEYDLICGHGAKRLLEYVSPNCLTMTVFREPIERIISHYFFAKRFPHHYLNKLINEQNLSLEDYAISGISTELKNYYTIRFSELGKEEAEKNPQEAIEKALNFIKKYDLVGTLDNLPNLMKEVEKKANLKYSYNDQERRNVATQRPSPQEISPRIIETIKEVNHLDIILYQKIREIYSQSPI
;
A
#
# COMPACT_ATOMS: atom_id res chain seq x y z
N MET A 1 -41.26 18.80 3.68
CA MET A 1 -40.41 18.52 2.49
C MET A 1 -39.10 17.79 2.87
N ILE A 2 -38.32 18.30 3.85
CA ILE A 2 -37.04 17.71 4.30
C ILE A 2 -37.14 16.24 4.78
N ARG A 3 -38.21 15.87 5.50
CA ARG A 3 -38.44 14.47 5.94
C ARG A 3 -38.70 13.48 4.79
N LYS A 4 -39.39 13.90 3.72
CA LYS A 4 -39.65 13.05 2.54
C LYS A 4 -38.36 12.82 1.75
N VAL A 5 -37.52 13.84 1.62
CA VAL A 5 -36.19 13.72 0.98
C VAL A 5 -35.32 12.73 1.75
N LYS A 6 -35.21 12.87 3.08
CA LYS A 6 -34.43 11.93 3.92
C LYS A 6 -34.88 10.46 3.79
N LYS A 7 -36.18 10.21 3.65
CA LYS A 7 -36.71 8.84 3.47
C LYS A 7 -36.30 8.23 2.12
N ILE A 8 -36.33 9.01 1.05
CA ILE A 8 -35.90 8.58 -0.29
C ILE A 8 -34.41 8.22 -0.29
N TRP A 9 -33.56 9.02 0.36
CA TRP A 9 -32.13 8.73 0.47
C TRP A 9 -31.82 7.41 1.19
N GLN A 10 -32.65 6.99 2.15
CA GLN A 10 -32.48 5.73 2.88
C GLN A 10 -32.88 4.50 2.06
N GLU A 11 -33.69 4.68 1.02
CA GLU A 11 -34.19 3.61 0.15
C GLU A 11 -33.34 3.43 -1.13
N LEU A 12 -32.42 4.36 -1.41
CA LEU A 12 -31.55 4.28 -2.59
C LEU A 12 -30.44 3.21 -2.43
N PRO A 13 -30.08 2.50 -3.52
CA PRO A 13 -28.92 1.62 -3.51
C PRO A 13 -27.63 2.39 -3.19
N GLN A 14 -26.72 1.78 -2.44
CA GLN A 14 -25.45 2.38 -2.03
C GLN A 14 -24.61 2.90 -3.20
N GLU A 15 -24.64 2.21 -4.34
CA GLU A 15 -23.91 2.66 -5.55
C GLU A 15 -24.50 3.96 -6.13
N VAL A 16 -25.82 4.18 -6.03
CA VAL A 16 -26.46 5.43 -6.46
C VAL A 16 -26.08 6.58 -5.53
N ILE A 17 -26.13 6.34 -4.22
CA ILE A 17 -25.71 7.33 -3.21
C ILE A 17 -24.26 7.76 -3.47
N LYS A 18 -23.36 6.79 -3.71
CA LYS A 18 -21.95 7.05 -4.02
C LYS A 18 -21.75 7.87 -5.30
N GLU A 19 -22.51 7.62 -6.36
CA GLU A 19 -22.44 8.42 -7.59
C GLU A 19 -22.90 9.87 -7.34
N ILE A 20 -24.01 10.07 -6.63
CA ILE A 20 -24.49 11.42 -6.29
C ILE A 20 -23.47 12.16 -5.43
N ASP A 21 -22.91 11.48 -4.44
CA ASP A 21 -21.90 12.04 -3.55
C ASP A 21 -20.63 12.44 -4.28
N TYR A 22 -20.15 11.57 -5.17
CA TYR A 22 -18.98 11.84 -6.00
C TYR A 22 -19.21 13.06 -6.92
N ILE A 23 -20.41 13.19 -7.52
CA ILE A 23 -20.76 14.35 -8.37
C ILE A 23 -20.77 15.65 -7.56
N ASN A 24 -21.27 15.61 -6.32
CA ASN A 24 -21.40 16.78 -5.46
C ASN A 24 -20.09 17.19 -4.79
N HIS A 25 -19.32 16.23 -4.26
CA HIS A 25 -18.06 16.51 -3.55
C HIS A 25 -16.89 16.70 -4.51
N LYS A 26 -16.87 16.01 -5.65
CA LYS A 26 -15.77 16.07 -6.64
C LYS A 26 -14.41 15.81 -5.98
N PRO A 27 -14.17 14.61 -5.44
CA PRO A 27 -12.86 14.28 -4.86
C PRO A 27 -11.77 14.44 -5.92
N ARG A 28 -10.58 14.89 -5.50
CA ARG A 28 -9.42 15.00 -6.39
C ARG A 28 -8.98 13.62 -6.86
N LYS A 29 -8.27 13.57 -7.98
CA LYS A 29 -7.67 12.32 -8.45
C LYS A 29 -6.60 11.85 -7.46
N LEU A 30 -6.55 10.55 -7.23
CA LEU A 30 -5.63 9.93 -6.28
C LEU A 30 -5.06 8.62 -6.84
N LEU A 31 -3.74 8.50 -6.78
CA LEU A 31 -3.00 7.27 -7.01
C LEU A 31 -2.46 6.76 -5.67
N PHE A 32 -2.81 5.52 -5.33
CA PHE A 32 -2.27 4.83 -4.17
C PHE A 32 -1.35 3.68 -4.60
N ASP A 33 -0.04 3.85 -4.42
CA ASP A 33 0.92 2.76 -4.56
C ASP A 33 0.87 1.86 -3.34
N HIS A 34 0.12 0.77 -3.49
CA HIS A 34 -0.07 -0.19 -2.42
C HIS A 34 1.16 -1.09 -2.30
N LEU A 35 1.92 -0.93 -1.21
CA LEU A 35 2.98 -1.85 -0.84
C LEU A 35 2.42 -3.10 -0.14
N PRO A 36 2.90 -4.32 -0.48
CA PRO A 36 2.48 -5.55 0.17
C PRO A 36 2.57 -5.47 1.70
N LYS A 37 1.52 -5.97 2.36
CA LYS A 37 1.42 -6.06 3.83
C LYS A 37 1.45 -4.73 4.61
N CYS A 38 1.21 -3.60 3.93
CA CYS A 38 1.18 -2.26 4.52
C CYS A 38 -0.26 -1.71 4.69
N GLY A 39 -1.23 -2.57 5.03
CA GLY A 39 -2.62 -2.15 5.26
C GLY A 39 -3.44 -1.77 4.01
N GLY A 40 -2.87 -1.91 2.81
CA GLY A 40 -3.49 -1.35 1.61
C GLY A 40 -4.85 -1.89 1.20
N LEU A 41 -5.26 -3.10 1.60
CA LEU A 41 -6.63 -3.56 1.35
C LEU A 41 -7.67 -2.74 2.13
N SER A 42 -7.37 -2.38 3.38
CA SER A 42 -8.23 -1.48 4.18
C SER A 42 -8.30 -0.09 3.53
N ILE A 43 -7.14 0.44 3.10
CA ILE A 43 -7.04 1.76 2.46
C ILE A 43 -7.80 1.77 1.12
N ILE A 44 -7.60 0.76 0.27
CA ILE A 44 -8.31 0.62 -1.01
C ILE A 44 -9.82 0.52 -0.79
N TYR A 45 -10.26 -0.27 0.20
CA TYR A 45 -11.67 -0.38 0.55
C TYR A 45 -12.26 0.97 0.95
N TYR A 46 -11.55 1.70 1.82
CA TYR A 46 -11.93 3.05 2.23
C TYR A 46 -11.99 4.02 1.03
N LEU A 47 -10.94 4.07 0.20
CA LEU A 47 -10.90 4.94 -0.97
C LEU A 47 -12.07 4.63 -1.92
N LYS A 48 -12.38 3.36 -2.18
CA LYS A 48 -13.51 2.95 -3.02
C LYS A 48 -14.90 3.35 -2.51
N LYS A 49 -15.02 3.82 -1.26
CA LYS A 49 -16.26 4.48 -0.79
C LYS A 49 -16.44 5.88 -1.38
N ASN A 50 -15.33 6.55 -1.71
CA ASN A 50 -15.31 7.93 -2.21
C ASN A 50 -15.29 8.02 -3.75
N TYR A 51 -14.89 6.95 -4.44
CA TYR A 51 -14.80 6.94 -5.91
C TYR A 51 -15.69 5.85 -6.52
N PRO A 52 -16.48 6.16 -7.56
CA PRO A 52 -17.29 5.17 -8.23
C PRO A 52 -16.44 4.19 -9.04
N ARG A 53 -16.97 2.99 -9.28
CA ARG A 53 -16.24 1.91 -9.98
C ARG A 53 -15.74 2.34 -11.35
N ARG A 54 -16.56 3.07 -12.11
CA ARG A 54 -16.23 3.57 -13.47
C ARG A 54 -15.07 4.56 -13.49
N LYS A 55 -14.77 5.19 -12.35
CA LYS A 55 -13.66 6.14 -12.15
C LYS A 55 -12.44 5.50 -11.48
N THR A 56 -12.49 4.19 -11.24
CA THR A 56 -11.43 3.46 -10.54
C THR A 56 -10.68 2.53 -11.49
N TYR A 57 -9.36 2.67 -11.55
CA TYR A 57 -8.46 1.71 -12.16
C TYR A 57 -7.75 0.91 -11.07
N ALA A 58 -7.91 -0.41 -11.08
CA ALA A 58 -7.29 -1.29 -10.08
C ALA A 58 -6.25 -2.19 -10.73
N ILE A 59 -5.00 -2.08 -10.28
CA ILE A 59 -3.94 -3.02 -10.63
C ILE A 59 -4.12 -4.28 -9.79
N LYS A 60 -4.40 -5.41 -10.44
CA LYS A 60 -4.65 -6.66 -9.72
C LYS A 60 -3.34 -7.34 -9.31
N PRO A 61 -3.25 -7.92 -8.10
CA PRO A 61 -2.03 -8.56 -7.61
C PRO A 61 -1.50 -9.68 -8.52
N ILE A 62 -2.40 -10.53 -9.04
CA ILE A 62 -2.04 -11.73 -9.80
C ILE A 62 -1.29 -11.43 -11.11
N ASP A 63 -1.47 -10.22 -11.65
CA ASP A 63 -0.84 -9.82 -12.91
C ASP A 63 -0.53 -8.32 -12.93
N SER A 64 0.10 -7.85 -11.85
CA SER A 64 0.33 -6.42 -11.64
C SER A 64 1.10 -5.75 -12.79
N ASN A 65 2.02 -6.48 -13.43
CA ASN A 65 2.77 -6.02 -14.59
C ASN A 65 1.86 -5.78 -15.80
N PHE A 66 0.98 -6.74 -16.14
CA PHE A 66 0.05 -6.59 -17.25
C PHE A 66 -0.86 -5.37 -17.06
N TYR A 67 -1.47 -5.20 -15.88
CA TYR A 67 -2.34 -4.06 -15.63
C TYR A 67 -1.56 -2.73 -15.66
N ALA A 68 -0.35 -2.67 -15.11
CA ALA A 68 0.46 -1.46 -15.21
C ALA A 68 0.79 -1.14 -16.67
N GLU A 69 1.25 -2.11 -17.45
CA GLU A 69 1.59 -1.94 -18.87
C GLU A 69 0.37 -1.54 -19.70
N LEU A 70 -0.77 -2.20 -19.50
CA LEU A 70 -2.03 -1.87 -20.17
C LEU A 70 -2.42 -0.40 -19.94
N PHE A 71 -2.28 0.09 -18.71
CA PHE A 71 -2.56 1.51 -18.41
C PHE A 71 -1.64 2.45 -19.19
N THR A 72 -0.34 2.13 -19.32
CA THR A 72 0.60 2.96 -20.09
C THR A 72 0.27 3.06 -21.57
N LYS A 73 -0.39 2.03 -22.13
CA LYS A 73 -0.82 1.99 -23.54
C LYS A 73 -2.10 2.78 -23.83
N PHE A 74 -2.83 3.22 -22.80
CA PHE A 74 -4.00 4.08 -22.99
C PHE A 74 -3.60 5.49 -23.43
N SER A 75 -4.45 6.11 -24.27
CA SER A 75 -4.30 7.53 -24.60
C SER A 75 -4.31 8.39 -23.33
N THR A 76 -3.64 9.54 -23.34
CA THR A 76 -3.64 10.48 -22.21
C THR A 76 -5.05 10.84 -21.76
N HIS A 77 -5.97 11.08 -22.72
CA HIS A 77 -7.39 11.32 -22.43
C HIS A 77 -7.98 10.17 -21.61
N LYS A 78 -7.78 8.92 -22.06
CA LYS A 78 -8.33 7.74 -21.39
C LYS A 78 -7.74 7.53 -19.99
N ARG A 79 -6.42 7.71 -19.83
CA ARG A 79 -5.76 7.64 -18.50
C ARG A 79 -6.35 8.65 -17.54
N TYR A 80 -6.65 9.85 -18.02
CA TYR A 80 -7.18 10.93 -17.20
C TYR A 80 -8.67 10.78 -16.90
N GLU A 81 -9.38 9.80 -17.46
CA GLU A 81 -10.76 9.50 -17.05
C GLU A 81 -10.85 8.83 -15.67
N TYR A 82 -9.75 8.24 -15.19
CA TYR A 82 -9.67 7.60 -13.88
C TYR A 82 -9.28 8.60 -12.79
N ASP A 83 -10.02 8.57 -11.69
CA ASP A 83 -9.80 9.44 -10.54
C ASP A 83 -9.27 8.68 -9.32
N LEU A 84 -9.44 7.35 -9.28
CA LEU A 84 -8.75 6.49 -8.32
C LEU A 84 -7.92 5.46 -9.07
N ILE A 85 -6.62 5.43 -8.82
CA ILE A 85 -5.71 4.41 -9.33
C ILE A 85 -5.06 3.73 -8.14
N CYS A 86 -5.18 2.41 -8.01
CA CYS A 86 -4.65 1.73 -6.84
C CYS A 86 -4.24 0.28 -7.12
N GLY A 87 -3.24 -0.20 -6.38
CA GLY A 87 -2.82 -1.60 -6.40
C GLY A 87 -1.31 -1.75 -6.34
N HIS A 88 -0.86 -3.00 -6.31
CA HIS A 88 0.57 -3.30 -6.32
C HIS A 88 1.18 -2.86 -7.64
N GLY A 89 2.16 -1.95 -7.61
CA GLY A 89 2.84 -1.49 -8.83
C GLY A 89 2.33 -0.17 -9.38
N ALA A 90 1.43 0.53 -8.68
CA ALA A 90 1.00 1.87 -9.09
C ALA A 90 2.16 2.87 -9.14
N LYS A 91 3.28 2.63 -8.44
CA LYS A 91 4.58 3.32 -8.64
C LYS A 91 4.92 3.54 -10.12
N ARG A 92 4.69 2.53 -10.96
CA ARG A 92 5.03 2.58 -12.41
C ARG A 92 4.20 3.60 -13.19
N LEU A 93 3.08 4.04 -12.62
CA LEU A 93 2.12 4.92 -13.26
C LEU A 93 2.27 6.38 -12.84
N LEU A 94 3.21 6.73 -11.95
CA LEU A 94 3.38 8.10 -11.44
C LEU A 94 3.55 9.14 -12.57
N GLU A 95 4.27 8.79 -13.63
CA GLU A 95 4.47 9.67 -14.80
C GLU A 95 3.31 9.60 -15.81
N TYR A 96 2.36 8.67 -15.60
CA TYR A 96 1.28 8.38 -16.52
C TYR A 96 -0.08 8.93 -16.08
N VAL A 97 -0.19 9.35 -14.82
CA VAL A 97 -1.43 9.93 -14.28
C VAL A 97 -1.58 11.41 -14.63
N SER A 98 -2.75 11.96 -14.34
CA SER A 98 -2.99 13.40 -14.50
C SER A 98 -2.04 14.21 -13.61
N PRO A 99 -1.50 15.36 -14.06
CA PRO A 99 -0.62 16.20 -13.24
C PRO A 99 -1.24 16.68 -11.92
N ASN A 100 -2.58 16.72 -11.84
CA ASN A 100 -3.32 17.13 -10.64
C ASN A 100 -3.62 15.95 -9.69
N CYS A 101 -3.17 14.74 -10.03
CA CYS A 101 -3.39 13.52 -9.26
C CYS A 101 -2.50 13.51 -8.02
N LEU A 102 -3.11 13.42 -6.84
CA LEU A 102 -2.38 13.19 -5.61
C LEU A 102 -1.81 11.77 -5.60
N THR A 103 -0.57 11.63 -5.19
CA THR A 103 0.13 10.36 -5.12
C THR A 103 0.42 10.02 -3.67
N MET A 104 0.11 8.79 -3.28
CA MET A 104 0.35 8.34 -1.92
C MET A 104 0.92 6.93 -1.84
N THR A 105 1.66 6.67 -0.77
CA THR A 105 2.09 5.33 -0.38
C THR A 105 2.19 5.19 1.14
N VAL A 106 2.13 3.96 1.64
CA VAL A 106 2.17 3.66 3.07
C VAL A 106 3.18 2.55 3.32
N PHE A 107 4.11 2.81 4.23
CA PHE A 107 5.13 1.87 4.68
C PHE A 107 4.69 1.17 5.96
N ARG A 108 5.31 0.02 6.24
CA ARG A 108 5.21 -0.67 7.53
C ARG A 108 6.63 -0.93 8.01
N GLU A 109 6.81 -0.99 9.32
CA GLU A 109 8.08 -1.39 9.91
C GLU A 109 8.55 -2.73 9.26
N PRO A 110 9.80 -2.83 8.77
CA PRO A 110 10.24 -3.94 7.93
C PRO A 110 10.12 -5.32 8.58
N ILE A 111 10.50 -5.47 9.86
CA ILE A 111 10.42 -6.75 10.56
C ILE A 111 8.95 -7.19 10.69
N GLU A 112 8.10 -6.27 11.12
CA GLU A 112 6.66 -6.42 11.21
C GLU A 112 6.02 -6.82 9.88
N ARG A 113 6.52 -6.26 8.77
CA ARG A 113 6.09 -6.60 7.41
C ARG A 113 6.44 -8.05 7.06
N ILE A 114 7.68 -8.48 7.30
CA ILE A 114 8.13 -9.86 7.00
C ILE A 114 7.32 -10.87 7.78
N ILE A 115 7.14 -10.66 9.09
CA ILE A 115 6.30 -11.54 9.92
C ILE A 115 4.87 -11.56 9.37
N SER A 116 4.31 -10.40 9.00
CA SER A 116 2.95 -10.34 8.45
C SER A 116 2.83 -11.05 7.11
N HIS A 117 3.87 -10.99 6.30
CA HIS A 117 3.96 -11.67 5.02
C HIS A 117 3.94 -13.20 5.21
N TYR A 118 4.82 -13.73 6.07
CA TYR A 118 4.89 -15.16 6.37
C TYR A 118 3.54 -15.73 6.83
N PHE A 119 2.95 -15.17 7.88
CA PHE A 119 1.69 -15.70 8.43
C PHE A 119 0.50 -15.50 7.49
N PHE A 120 0.54 -14.50 6.61
CA PHE A 120 -0.47 -14.38 5.55
C PHE A 120 -0.27 -15.44 4.48
N ALA A 121 0.94 -15.59 3.95
CA ALA A 121 1.27 -16.56 2.92
C ALA A 121 1.01 -18.00 3.38
N LYS A 122 1.34 -18.34 4.63
CA LYS A 122 1.11 -19.64 5.25
C LYS A 122 -0.39 -19.98 5.40
N ARG A 123 -1.21 -18.98 5.75
CA ARG A 123 -2.67 -19.14 5.96
C ARG A 123 -3.48 -19.13 4.68
N PHE A 124 -3.13 -18.26 3.72
CA PHE A 124 -3.99 -17.97 2.58
C PHE A 124 -3.75 -18.96 1.43
N PRO A 125 -4.67 -19.90 1.13
CA PRO A 125 -4.40 -21.01 0.20
C PRO A 125 -4.09 -20.56 -1.23
N HIS A 126 -4.63 -19.41 -1.65
CA HIS A 126 -4.38 -18.85 -2.97
C HIS A 126 -3.11 -17.97 -3.04
N HIS A 127 -2.32 -17.88 -1.95
CA HIS A 127 -1.03 -17.23 -2.01
C HIS A 127 -0.04 -18.11 -2.79
N TYR A 128 0.75 -17.51 -3.69
CA TYR A 128 1.69 -18.25 -4.54
C TYR A 128 2.74 -19.05 -3.74
N LEU A 129 3.09 -18.58 -2.54
CA LEU A 129 4.01 -19.30 -1.61
C LEU A 129 3.31 -20.26 -0.64
N ASN A 130 1.98 -20.35 -0.61
CA ASN A 130 1.26 -21.11 0.42
C ASN A 130 1.67 -22.59 0.43
N LYS A 131 1.58 -23.22 -0.76
CA LYS A 131 1.92 -24.63 -0.94
C LYS A 131 3.34 -24.91 -0.49
N LEU A 132 4.30 -24.11 -0.96
CA LEU A 132 5.71 -24.22 -0.62
C LEU A 132 5.95 -24.15 0.91
N ILE A 133 5.37 -23.16 1.57
CA ILE A 133 5.53 -22.97 3.03
C ILE A 133 4.97 -24.16 3.80
N ASN A 134 3.79 -24.66 3.42
CA ASN A 134 3.10 -25.70 4.18
C ASN A 134 3.65 -27.10 3.91
N GLU A 135 3.97 -27.44 2.66
CA GLU A 135 4.53 -28.76 2.31
C GLU A 135 5.95 -28.95 2.83
N GLN A 136 6.77 -27.89 2.83
CA GLN A 136 8.13 -27.93 3.38
C GLN A 136 8.19 -27.58 4.88
N ASN A 137 7.05 -27.29 5.49
CA ASN A 137 6.94 -26.83 6.88
C ASN A 137 7.95 -25.72 7.24
N LEU A 138 8.12 -24.74 6.33
CA LEU A 138 9.12 -23.68 6.50
C LEU A 138 8.85 -22.90 7.78
N SER A 139 9.86 -22.79 8.64
CA SER A 139 9.82 -21.90 9.80
C SER A 139 9.83 -20.43 9.35
N LEU A 140 9.50 -19.51 10.26
CA LEU A 140 9.61 -18.07 9.97
C LEU A 140 11.06 -17.66 9.68
N GLU A 141 12.04 -18.26 10.37
CA GLU A 141 13.47 -18.01 10.19
C GLU A 141 13.92 -18.44 8.79
N ASP A 142 13.66 -19.70 8.43
CA ASP A 142 14.00 -20.25 7.11
C ASP A 142 13.32 -19.46 6.00
N TYR A 143 12.04 -19.13 6.21
CA TYR A 143 11.28 -18.31 5.27
C TYR A 143 11.96 -16.97 4.97
N ALA A 144 12.39 -16.26 6.01
CA ALA A 144 13.00 -14.94 5.88
C ALA A 144 14.33 -14.97 5.08
N ILE A 145 15.12 -16.03 5.24
CA ILE A 145 16.42 -16.19 4.55
C ILE A 145 16.33 -16.94 3.22
N SER A 146 15.20 -17.60 2.93
CA SER A 146 15.07 -18.55 1.81
C SER A 146 15.26 -17.96 0.42
N GLY A 147 15.11 -16.64 0.24
CA GLY A 147 15.21 -15.99 -1.07
C GLY A 147 14.12 -16.34 -2.08
N ILE A 148 13.10 -17.13 -1.69
CA ILE A 148 11.99 -17.61 -2.55
C ILE A 148 11.12 -16.50 -3.14
N SER A 149 11.24 -15.28 -2.63
CA SER A 149 10.57 -14.10 -3.17
C SER A 149 11.48 -12.87 -3.06
N THR A 150 11.34 -11.96 -4.03
CA THR A 150 11.99 -10.64 -3.99
C THR A 150 11.43 -9.75 -2.89
N GLU A 151 10.28 -10.10 -2.30
CA GLU A 151 9.65 -9.36 -1.22
C GLU A 151 10.27 -9.63 0.17
N LEU A 152 11.24 -10.53 0.29
CA LEU A 152 11.73 -11.00 1.60
C LEU A 152 13.06 -10.36 2.06
N LYS A 153 13.79 -9.73 1.14
CA LYS A 153 15.07 -9.08 1.39
C LYS A 153 15.05 -7.67 0.83
N ASN A 154 15.23 -6.67 1.71
CA ASN A 154 15.41 -5.25 1.36
C ASN A 154 14.42 -4.73 0.30
N TYR A 155 13.17 -5.18 0.40
CA TYR A 155 12.14 -4.99 -0.62
C TYR A 155 11.90 -3.51 -0.93
N TYR A 156 11.81 -2.65 0.08
CA TYR A 156 11.56 -1.22 -0.13
C TYR A 156 12.75 -0.56 -0.83
N THR A 157 13.95 -0.80 -0.31
CA THR A 157 15.18 -0.21 -0.84
C THR A 157 15.38 -0.62 -2.29
N ILE A 158 15.25 -1.90 -2.62
CA ILE A 158 15.36 -2.42 -3.99
C ILE A 158 14.26 -1.83 -4.88
N ARG A 159 13.00 -1.83 -4.43
CA ARG A 159 11.86 -1.32 -5.21
C ARG A 159 12.01 0.15 -5.60
N PHE A 160 12.49 0.98 -4.68
CA PHE A 160 12.53 2.44 -4.84
C PHE A 160 13.87 2.97 -5.36
N SER A 161 14.98 2.27 -5.12
CA SER A 161 16.27 2.62 -5.71
C SER A 161 16.37 2.22 -7.18
N GLU A 162 15.57 1.24 -7.60
CA GLU A 162 15.61 0.61 -8.92
C GLU A 162 16.94 -0.13 -9.21
N LEU A 163 17.73 -0.39 -8.16
CA LEU A 163 18.94 -1.20 -8.24
C LEU A 163 18.62 -2.68 -8.09
N GLY A 164 19.51 -3.53 -8.62
CA GLY A 164 19.49 -4.96 -8.35
C GLY A 164 19.80 -5.28 -6.88
N LYS A 165 19.43 -6.47 -6.40
CA LYS A 165 19.69 -6.88 -5.00
C LYS A 165 21.18 -6.79 -4.65
N GLU A 166 22.04 -7.35 -5.50
CA GLU A 166 23.48 -7.36 -5.26
C GLU A 166 24.09 -5.96 -5.31
N GLU A 167 23.60 -5.11 -6.21
CA GLU A 167 24.07 -3.75 -6.35
C GLU A 167 23.70 -2.90 -5.12
N ALA A 168 22.47 -3.07 -4.63
CA ALA A 168 22.02 -2.40 -3.41
C ALA A 168 22.84 -2.80 -2.19
N GLU A 169 23.27 -4.07 -2.10
CA GLU A 169 24.12 -4.56 -1.00
C GLU A 169 25.58 -4.10 -1.14
N LYS A 170 26.10 -4.00 -2.38
CA LYS A 170 27.45 -3.48 -2.65
C LYS A 170 27.55 -1.98 -2.37
N ASN A 171 26.47 -1.23 -2.65
CA ASN A 171 26.41 0.23 -2.51
C ASN A 171 25.22 0.66 -1.63
N PRO A 172 25.21 0.30 -0.33
CA PRO A 172 24.03 0.45 0.53
C PRO A 172 23.60 1.89 0.73
N GLN A 173 24.55 2.81 0.87
CA GLN A 173 24.26 4.24 1.02
C GLN A 173 23.59 4.80 -0.24
N GLU A 174 24.14 4.52 -1.42
CA GLU A 174 23.57 4.96 -2.70
C GLU A 174 22.16 4.39 -2.90
N ALA A 175 21.95 3.12 -2.57
CA ALA A 175 20.65 2.48 -2.68
C ALA A 175 19.59 3.18 -1.80
N ILE A 176 19.94 3.49 -0.55
CA ILE A 176 19.05 4.20 0.38
C ILE A 176 18.78 5.62 -0.13
N GLU A 177 19.79 6.33 -0.61
CA GLU A 177 19.65 7.69 -1.14
C GLU A 177 18.76 7.75 -2.40
N LYS A 178 18.98 6.85 -3.36
CA LYS A 178 18.12 6.69 -4.55
C LYS A 178 16.69 6.38 -4.15
N ALA A 179 16.48 5.43 -3.22
CA ALA A 179 15.16 5.09 -2.73
C ALA A 179 14.46 6.29 -2.08
N LEU A 180 15.13 7.04 -1.21
CA LEU A 180 14.57 8.24 -0.58
C LEU A 180 14.23 9.32 -1.59
N ASN A 181 15.12 9.58 -2.55
CA ASN A 181 14.90 10.57 -3.60
C ASN A 181 13.70 10.21 -4.48
N PHE A 182 13.50 8.92 -4.76
CA PHE A 182 12.27 8.47 -5.41
C PHE A 182 11.04 8.71 -4.52
N ILE A 183 11.09 8.33 -3.24
CA ILE A 183 9.94 8.43 -2.33
C ILE A 183 9.49 9.88 -2.14
N LYS A 184 10.42 10.85 -2.20
CA LYS A 184 10.10 12.29 -2.17
C LYS A 184 9.21 12.76 -3.33
N LYS A 185 9.05 11.96 -4.38
CA LYS A 185 8.13 12.26 -5.50
C LYS A 185 6.65 12.08 -5.12
N TYR A 186 6.33 11.36 -4.03
CA TYR A 186 4.95 11.19 -3.59
C TYR A 186 4.47 12.43 -2.82
N ASP A 187 3.21 12.83 -3.04
CA ASP A 187 2.59 13.96 -2.32
C ASP A 187 2.29 13.64 -0.84
N LEU A 188 2.03 12.36 -0.56
CA LEU A 188 1.59 11.86 0.74
C LEU A 188 2.28 10.53 1.05
N VAL A 189 3.21 10.56 2.00
CA VAL A 189 3.91 9.38 2.50
C VAL A 189 3.60 9.24 3.98
N GLY A 190 3.32 8.02 4.43
CA GLY A 190 3.22 7.75 5.85
C GLY A 190 3.46 6.28 6.19
N THR A 191 3.23 5.96 7.45
CA THR A 191 3.51 4.64 8.01
C THR A 191 2.25 4.04 8.62
N LEU A 192 2.19 2.70 8.66
CA LEU A 192 1.01 1.97 9.10
C LEU A 192 0.68 2.21 10.59
N ASP A 193 1.70 2.43 11.42
CA ASP A 193 1.57 2.78 12.84
C ASP A 193 1.03 4.20 13.06
N ASN A 194 1.16 5.08 12.07
CA ASN A 194 0.61 6.45 12.09
C ASN A 194 -0.49 6.66 11.04
N LEU A 195 -1.14 5.58 10.60
CA LEU A 195 -2.12 5.61 9.50
C LEU A 195 -3.28 6.59 9.75
N PRO A 196 -3.91 6.68 10.94
CA PRO A 196 -5.02 7.61 11.16
C PRO A 196 -4.68 9.07 10.84
N ASN A 197 -3.46 9.53 11.16
CA ASN A 197 -3.03 10.89 10.87
C ASN A 197 -2.79 11.10 9.38
N LEU A 198 -2.15 10.15 8.71
CA LEU A 198 -2.01 10.18 7.25
C LEU A 198 -3.39 10.25 6.57
N MET A 199 -4.36 9.46 7.04
CA MET A 199 -5.68 9.44 6.41
C MET A 199 -6.46 10.74 6.59
N LYS A 200 -6.31 11.45 7.71
CA LYS A 200 -6.84 12.82 7.86
C LYS A 200 -6.26 13.79 6.83
N GLU A 201 -4.96 13.71 6.58
CA GLU A 201 -4.32 14.51 5.53
C GLU A 201 -4.79 14.13 4.12
N VAL A 202 -4.97 12.83 3.86
CA VAL A 202 -5.54 12.34 2.59
C VAL A 202 -6.97 12.86 2.41
N GLU A 203 -7.82 12.78 3.44
CA GLU A 203 -9.19 13.28 3.43
C GLU A 203 -9.25 14.76 3.03
N LYS A 204 -8.45 15.58 3.72
CA LYS A 204 -8.36 17.02 3.49
C LYS A 204 -7.81 17.34 2.11
N LYS A 205 -6.64 16.80 1.74
CA LYS A 205 -5.98 17.14 0.48
C LYS A 205 -6.75 16.63 -0.72
N ALA A 206 -7.37 15.46 -0.64
CA ALA A 206 -8.12 14.86 -1.75
C ALA A 206 -9.61 15.23 -1.75
N ASN A 207 -10.09 16.02 -0.78
CA ASN A 207 -11.49 16.42 -0.64
C ASN A 207 -12.44 15.20 -0.60
N LEU A 208 -12.10 14.23 0.27
CA LEU A 208 -12.90 13.01 0.44
C LEU A 208 -14.12 13.30 1.32
N LYS A 209 -15.27 12.73 0.96
CA LYS A 209 -16.52 12.90 1.70
C LYS A 209 -16.54 12.11 3.00
N TYR A 210 -16.08 10.86 2.94
CA TYR A 210 -16.16 9.92 4.05
C TYR A 210 -14.86 9.89 4.82
N SER A 211 -14.95 9.92 6.16
CA SER A 211 -13.77 9.75 7.01
C SER A 211 -13.33 8.30 7.13
N TYR A 212 -12.03 8.11 7.28
CA TYR A 212 -11.40 6.83 7.50
C TYR A 212 -11.74 6.31 8.90
N ASN A 213 -12.31 5.11 8.96
CA ASN A 213 -12.61 4.43 10.21
C ASN A 213 -11.63 3.29 10.43
N ASP A 214 -10.78 3.44 11.44
CA ASP A 214 -9.74 2.46 11.77
C ASP A 214 -10.30 1.12 12.26
N GLN A 215 -11.56 1.09 12.71
CA GLN A 215 -12.25 -0.14 13.10
C GLN A 215 -12.68 -1.01 11.92
N GLU A 216 -12.65 -0.47 10.69
CA GLU A 216 -13.02 -1.22 9.48
C GLU A 216 -11.82 -1.89 8.77
N ARG A 217 -10.69 -2.07 9.48
CA ARG A 217 -9.50 -2.71 8.93
C ARG A 217 -9.85 -4.10 8.37
N ARG A 218 -9.41 -4.36 7.14
CA ARG A 218 -9.57 -5.64 6.44
C ARG A 218 -8.28 -6.46 6.54
N ASN A 219 -8.41 -7.78 6.62
CA ASN A 219 -7.29 -8.73 6.67
C ASN A 219 -6.30 -8.48 7.82
N VAL A 220 -6.81 -8.04 8.98
CA VAL A 220 -6.07 -8.09 10.23
C VAL A 220 -5.85 -9.57 10.57
N ALA A 221 -4.59 -9.97 10.75
CA ALA A 221 -4.29 -11.34 11.13
C ALA A 221 -4.79 -11.58 12.57
N THR A 222 -5.83 -12.37 12.74
CA THR A 222 -6.41 -12.72 14.06
C THR A 222 -5.59 -13.76 14.83
N GLN A 223 -4.68 -14.45 14.14
CA GLN A 223 -3.80 -15.48 14.69
C GLN A 223 -2.37 -15.24 14.20
N ARG A 224 -1.73 -14.19 14.69
CA ARG A 224 -0.31 -13.94 14.47
C ARG A 224 0.34 -13.63 15.81
N PRO A 225 1.46 -14.28 16.17
CA PRO A 225 2.26 -13.79 17.28
C PRO A 225 2.73 -12.36 17.00
N SER A 226 2.70 -11.54 18.04
CA SER A 226 3.45 -10.31 18.15
C SER A 226 4.96 -10.60 18.03
N PRO A 227 5.80 -9.63 17.63
CA PRO A 227 7.25 -9.82 17.64
C PRO A 227 7.80 -10.19 19.02
N GLN A 228 7.14 -9.77 20.10
CA GLN A 228 7.55 -10.11 21.47
C GLN A 228 7.37 -11.59 21.79
N GLU A 229 6.48 -12.28 21.06
CA GLU A 229 6.24 -13.72 21.18
C GLU A 229 7.14 -14.55 20.23
N ILE A 230 7.96 -13.88 19.40
CA ILE A 230 8.90 -14.51 18.48
C ILE A 230 10.29 -14.51 19.12
N SER A 231 11.03 -15.61 18.96
CA SER A 231 12.40 -15.73 19.48
C SER A 231 13.28 -14.55 19.04
N PRO A 232 14.06 -13.92 19.95
CA PRO A 232 14.97 -12.83 19.61
C PRO A 232 15.93 -13.17 18.48
N ARG A 233 16.38 -14.43 18.41
CA ARG A 233 17.23 -14.93 17.32
C ARG A 233 16.57 -14.75 15.96
N ILE A 234 15.30 -15.14 15.83
CA ILE A 234 14.56 -15.04 14.56
C ILE A 234 14.39 -13.57 14.16
N ILE A 235 14.12 -12.70 15.14
CA ILE A 235 14.03 -11.26 14.90
C ILE A 235 15.36 -10.71 14.38
N GLU A 236 16.49 -11.13 14.95
CA GLU A 236 17.81 -10.71 14.49
C GLU A 236 18.10 -11.19 13.07
N THR A 237 17.79 -12.45 12.74
CA THR A 237 17.89 -12.97 11.37
C THR A 237 17.08 -12.12 10.38
N ILE A 238 15.85 -11.72 10.73
CA ILE A 238 15.02 -10.87 9.86
C ILE A 238 15.66 -9.48 9.69
N LYS A 239 16.23 -8.91 10.76
CA LYS A 239 16.92 -7.61 10.70
C LYS A 239 18.13 -7.66 9.79
N GLU A 240 18.98 -8.67 9.93
CA GLU A 240 20.19 -8.83 9.11
C GLU A 240 19.82 -8.86 7.62
N VAL A 241 18.79 -9.63 7.24
CA VAL A 241 18.33 -9.71 5.85
C VAL A 241 17.67 -8.42 5.36
N ASN A 242 17.06 -7.63 6.24
CA ASN A 242 16.29 -6.43 5.89
C ASN A 242 16.93 -5.12 6.41
N HIS A 243 18.24 -5.12 6.61
CA HIS A 243 18.96 -4.01 7.26
C HIS A 243 18.84 -2.68 6.49
N LEU A 244 18.82 -2.71 5.16
CA LEU A 244 18.64 -1.49 4.35
C LEU A 244 17.22 -0.94 4.48
N ASP A 245 16.22 -1.82 4.45
CA ASP A 245 14.82 -1.42 4.65
C ASP A 245 14.61 -0.81 6.04
N ILE A 246 15.31 -1.29 7.08
CA ILE A 246 15.25 -0.73 8.44
C ILE A 246 15.78 0.70 8.45
N ILE A 247 16.96 0.94 7.87
CA ILE A 247 17.56 2.27 7.79
C ILE A 247 16.67 3.21 6.96
N LEU A 248 16.18 2.75 5.82
CA LEU A 248 15.27 3.51 4.96
C LEU A 248 13.98 3.87 5.70
N TYR A 249 13.38 2.92 6.41
CA TYR A 249 12.14 3.13 7.16
C TYR A 249 12.33 4.15 8.29
N GLN A 250 13.45 4.10 9.02
CA GLN A 250 13.79 5.10 10.04
C GLN A 250 13.85 6.51 9.44
N LYS A 251 14.56 6.67 8.32
CA LYS A 251 14.64 7.96 7.62
C LYS A 251 13.28 8.45 7.12
N ILE A 252 12.43 7.56 6.59
CA ILE A 252 11.05 7.89 6.20
C ILE A 252 10.27 8.38 7.42
N ARG A 253 10.38 7.69 8.56
CA ARG A 253 9.71 8.13 9.79
C ARG A 253 10.20 9.50 10.24
N GLU A 254 11.50 9.77 10.23
CA GLU A 254 12.05 11.08 10.61
C GLU A 254 11.50 12.20 9.71
N ILE A 255 11.43 11.97 8.40
CA ILE A 255 10.95 12.97 7.43
C ILE A 255 9.44 13.19 7.54
N TYR A 256 8.64 12.13 7.68
CA TYR A 256 7.19 12.18 7.52
C TYR A 256 6.39 12.03 8.82
N SER A 257 7.01 11.75 9.98
CA SER A 257 6.32 11.75 11.28
C SER A 257 6.07 13.14 11.86
N GLN A 258 6.51 14.21 11.17
CA GLN A 258 6.44 15.60 11.63
C GLN A 258 5.44 16.48 10.85
N SER A 259 4.33 15.94 10.34
CA SER A 259 3.20 16.81 9.99
C SER A 259 2.39 17.08 11.27
N PRO A 260 2.43 18.30 11.84
CA PRO A 260 1.77 18.61 13.11
C PRO A 260 0.25 18.52 12.96
N ILE A 261 -0.36 18.17 14.09
CA ILE A 261 -1.81 18.15 14.38
C ILE A 261 -2.50 19.44 13.93
#